data_AF-A0A8D2LVV8-F1
#
_entry.id   AF-A0A8D2LVV8-F1
#
_cell.length_a   1.000
_cell.length_b   1.000
_cell.length_c   1.000
_cell.angle_alpha   90.00
_cell.angle_beta   90.00
_cell.angle_gamma   90.00
#
_symmetry.space_group_name_H-M   'P 1'
#
loop_
_entity.id
_entity.type
_entity.pdbx_description
1 polymer ?
#
loop_
_entity_poly.entity_id
_entity_poly.type
_entity_poly.pdbx_seq_one_letter_code
_entity_poly.pdbx_strand_id
1 'polypeptide(L)'
;NGDLFPGKALRPSSLRQPIRPGLQYKLLSQSGPVHAPVFTMSVDVDGTTYEASGPSKKTAKLHVAVKVSLSHGEGASVMSSEAPFT
;
A
#
# COMPACT_ATOMS: atom_id res chain seq x y z
N ASN A 1 -9.79 -52.47 13.25
CA ASN A 1 -10.80 -51.46 12.87
C ASN A 1 -11.31 -50.81 14.14
N GLY A 2 -11.01 -49.52 14.36
CA GLY A 2 -11.65 -48.65 15.35
C GLY A 2 -11.22 -48.81 16.81
N ASP A 3 -10.56 -47.78 17.35
CA ASP A 3 -10.78 -47.15 18.67
C ASP A 3 -9.59 -46.20 18.94
N LEU A 4 -9.65 -44.97 18.41
CA LEU A 4 -10.17 -43.77 19.10
C LEU A 4 -9.43 -43.48 20.42
N PHE A 5 -8.24 -42.90 20.32
CA PHE A 5 -7.56 -42.27 21.45
C PHE A 5 -8.32 -41.02 21.91
N PRO A 6 -8.86 -40.96 23.14
CA PRO A 6 -9.43 -39.73 23.67
C PRO A 6 -8.34 -38.97 24.44
N GLY A 7 -8.07 -37.75 23.99
CA GLY A 7 -7.46 -36.74 24.85
C GLY A 7 -5.94 -36.65 24.76
N LYS A 8 -5.46 -35.95 23.73
CA LYS A 8 -4.67 -34.72 23.90
C LYS A 8 -5.00 -33.77 22.75
N ALA A 9 -5.96 -32.88 23.02
CA ALA A 9 -6.12 -31.63 22.29
C ALA A 9 -4.87 -30.76 22.45
N LEU A 10 -4.71 -29.81 21.52
CA LEU A 10 -3.62 -28.83 21.38
C LEU A 10 -2.39 -29.30 20.59
N ARG A 11 -2.54 -29.34 19.26
CA ARG A 11 -1.71 -28.43 18.46
C ARG A 11 -2.64 -27.44 17.77
N PRO A 12 -2.70 -26.19 18.26
CA PRO A 12 -3.57 -25.19 17.67
C PRO A 12 -3.18 -25.00 16.21
N SER A 13 -4.18 -24.70 15.42
CA SER A 13 -4.20 -24.28 14.01
C SER A 13 -3.34 -23.03 13.69
N SER A 14 -2.18 -22.87 14.34
CA SER A 14 -1.43 -21.61 14.36
C SER A 14 -0.21 -21.57 13.45
N LEU A 15 -0.05 -22.50 12.50
CA LEU A 15 0.78 -22.18 11.33
C LEU A 15 -0.03 -21.27 10.40
N ARG A 16 -0.37 -20.09 10.94
CA ARG A 16 -0.79 -18.93 10.18
C ARG A 16 0.45 -18.48 9.43
N GLN A 17 0.67 -19.09 8.28
CA GLN A 17 1.56 -18.58 7.24
C GLN A 17 1.41 -17.05 7.22
N PRO A 18 2.52 -16.30 7.38
CA PRO A 18 2.45 -14.85 7.51
C PRO A 18 1.77 -14.35 6.25
N ILE A 19 0.59 -13.76 6.43
CA ILE A 19 -0.12 -13.13 5.33
C ILE A 19 0.84 -12.07 4.80
N ARG A 20 1.33 -12.26 3.57
CA ARG A 20 2.03 -11.23 2.82
C ARG A 20 1.00 -10.62 1.85
N PRO A 21 0.26 -9.57 2.25
CA PRO A 21 -0.30 -8.64 1.28
C PRO A 21 0.78 -7.56 1.11
N GLY A 22 1.64 -7.64 0.10
CA GLY A 22 1.24 -7.32 -1.26
C GLY A 22 0.78 -5.86 -1.29
N LEU A 23 1.72 -4.93 -1.51
CA LEU A 23 1.52 -3.48 -1.69
C LEU A 23 0.87 -2.71 -0.52
N GLN A 24 1.69 -2.20 0.41
CA GLN A 24 1.20 -1.47 1.58
C GLN A 24 1.30 0.05 1.38
N TYR A 25 0.22 0.71 0.94
CA TYR A 25 0.17 2.18 0.85
C TYR A 25 -0.04 2.79 2.24
N LYS A 26 0.82 3.74 2.63
CA LYS A 26 0.78 4.46 3.90
C LYS A 26 0.76 5.97 3.66
N LEU A 27 -0.01 6.68 4.48
CA LEU A 27 0.08 8.13 4.57
C LEU A 27 1.19 8.47 5.55
N LEU A 28 2.24 9.10 5.06
CA LEU A 28 3.36 9.52 5.90
C LEU A 28 3.06 10.84 6.59
N SER A 29 2.58 11.81 5.81
CA SER A 29 2.36 13.16 6.32
C SER A 29 1.35 13.91 5.46
N GLN A 30 0.62 14.81 6.10
CA GLN A 30 -0.16 15.85 5.43
C GLN A 30 0.29 17.18 6.02
N SER A 31 0.97 17.98 5.22
CA SER A 31 1.59 19.25 5.64
C SER A 31 1.47 20.27 4.53
N GLY A 32 1.36 21.55 4.83
CA GLY A 32 1.39 22.61 3.81
C GLY A 32 0.45 23.77 4.14
N PRO A 33 0.51 24.84 3.35
CA PRO A 33 -0.40 25.97 3.49
C PRO A 33 -1.86 25.52 3.37
N VAL A 34 -2.77 26.23 4.03
CA VAL A 34 -4.22 25.97 3.92
C VAL A 34 -4.71 26.02 2.46
N HIS A 35 -4.05 26.83 1.62
CA HIS A 35 -4.34 26.98 0.19
C HIS A 35 -3.60 25.97 -0.70
N ALA A 36 -2.66 25.18 -0.15
CA ALA A 36 -1.86 24.21 -0.91
C ALA A 36 -1.42 23.03 -0.02
N PRO A 37 -2.36 22.21 0.49
CA PRO A 37 -2.03 21.09 1.34
C PRO A 37 -1.21 20.04 0.58
N VAL A 38 -0.08 19.61 1.13
CA VAL A 38 0.74 18.54 0.55
C VAL A 38 0.49 17.24 1.30
N PHE A 39 0.09 16.22 0.55
CA PHE A 39 -0.13 14.87 1.05
C PHE A 39 1.02 13.99 0.59
N THR A 40 1.70 13.35 1.54
CA THR A 40 2.83 12.44 1.27
C THR A 40 2.36 11.00 1.46
N MET A 41 2.32 10.26 0.37
CA MET A 41 2.04 8.83 0.33
C MET A 41 3.35 8.06 0.22
N SER A 42 3.40 6.90 0.85
CA SER A 42 4.42 5.88 0.61
C SER A 42 3.80 4.55 0.29
N VAL A 43 4.52 3.69 -0.42
CA VAL A 43 4.10 2.31 -0.67
C VAL A 43 5.32 1.42 -0.65
N ASP A 44 5.16 0.22 -0.10
CA ASP A 44 6.20 -0.80 -0.14
C ASP A 44 5.85 -1.88 -1.18
N VAL A 45 6.73 -2.07 -2.17
CA VAL A 45 6.55 -2.95 -3.33
C VAL A 45 7.79 -3.80 -3.52
N ASP A 46 7.64 -5.12 -3.46
CA ASP A 46 8.73 -6.08 -3.68
C ASP A 46 10.00 -5.80 -2.83
N GLY A 47 9.81 -5.25 -1.62
CA GLY A 47 10.89 -4.87 -0.71
C GLY A 47 11.53 -3.50 -1.00
N THR A 48 10.98 -2.74 -1.95
CA THR A 48 11.36 -1.37 -2.26
C THR A 48 10.28 -0.41 -1.81
N THR A 49 10.63 0.55 -0.95
CA THR A 49 9.71 1.59 -0.50
C THR A 49 9.77 2.79 -1.45
N TYR A 50 8.61 3.19 -1.96
CA TYR A 50 8.45 4.34 -2.84
C TYR A 50 7.65 5.42 -2.14
N GLU A 51 8.15 6.65 -2.18
CA GLU A 51 7.52 7.82 -1.60
C GLU A 51 7.19 8.87 -2.67
N ALA A 52 6.02 9.48 -2.57
CA ALA A 52 5.63 10.61 -3.38
C ALA A 52 4.62 11.52 -2.68
N SER A 53 4.76 12.80 -2.95
CA SER A 53 3.88 13.85 -2.47
C SER A 53 2.99 14.39 -3.58
N GLY A 54 1.83 14.92 -3.22
CA GLY A 54 0.94 15.61 -4.13
C GLY A 54 0.02 16.61 -3.43
N PRO A 55 -0.60 17.54 -4.17
CA PRO A 55 -1.51 18.55 -3.60
C PRO A 55 -2.84 17.96 -3.08
N SER A 56 -3.08 16.67 -3.31
CA SER A 56 -4.27 15.96 -2.84
C SER A 56 -3.97 14.49 -2.57
N LYS A 57 -4.84 13.81 -1.81
CA LYS A 57 -4.75 12.35 -1.59
C LYS A 57 -4.74 11.57 -2.91
N LYS A 58 -5.48 12.05 -3.93
CA LYS A 58 -5.56 11.41 -5.25
C LYS A 58 -4.25 11.56 -6.02
N THR A 59 -3.71 12.78 -6.09
CA THR A 59 -2.41 13.02 -6.75
C THR A 59 -1.27 12.33 -6.01
N ALA A 60 -1.21 12.38 -4.68
CA ALA A 60 -0.17 11.69 -3.92
C ALA A 60 -0.17 10.17 -4.19
N LYS A 61 -1.35 9.54 -4.15
CA LYS A 61 -1.49 8.10 -4.43
C LYS A 61 -1.10 7.75 -5.86
N LEU A 62 -1.49 8.60 -6.81
CA LEU A 62 -1.13 8.46 -8.22
C LEU A 62 0.38 8.53 -8.41
N HIS A 63 1.03 9.53 -7.82
CA HIS A 63 2.44 9.80 -8.00
C HIS A 63 3.30 8.65 -7.45
N VAL A 64 2.89 8.09 -6.32
CA VAL A 64 3.45 6.85 -5.78
C VAL A 64 3.24 5.68 -6.74
N ALA A 65 2.01 5.48 -7.23
CA ALA A 65 1.69 4.40 -8.15
C ALA A 65 2.49 4.49 -9.47
N VAL A 66 2.62 5.68 -10.04
CA VAL A 66 3.45 5.97 -11.22
C VAL A 66 4.89 5.60 -10.94
N LYS A 67 5.44 6.07 -9.82
CA LYS A 67 6.84 5.80 -9.47
C LYS A 67 7.11 4.30 -9.37
N VAL A 68 6.22 3.55 -8.72
CA VAL A 68 6.26 2.08 -8.67
C VAL A 68 6.18 1.47 -10.07
N SER A 69 5.21 1.89 -10.87
CA SER A 69 4.93 1.35 -12.22
C SER A 69 6.12 1.56 -13.16
N LEU A 70 6.73 2.74 -13.11
CA LEU A 70 7.92 3.09 -13.87
C LEU A 70 9.13 2.25 -13.44
N SER A 71 9.32 2.04 -12.13
CA SER A 71 10.43 1.24 -11.62
C SER A 71 10.29 -0.26 -11.93
N HIS A 72 9.07 -0.78 -12.05
CA HIS A 72 8.83 -2.19 -12.38
C HIS A 72 8.64 -2.46 -13.89
N GLY A 73 8.76 -1.45 -14.76
CA GLY A 73 8.81 -1.64 -16.21
C GLY A 73 7.47 -1.82 -16.91
N GLU A 74 6.35 -1.49 -16.27
CA GLU A 74 5.03 -1.47 -16.90
C GLU A 74 4.52 -0.02 -16.91
N GLY A 75 4.68 0.66 -18.05
CA GLY A 75 4.35 2.07 -18.19
C GLY A 75 2.85 2.32 -18.20
N ALA A 76 2.25 2.54 -17.03
CA ALA A 76 0.88 3.02 -16.93
C ALA A 76 0.86 4.54 -17.16
N SER A 77 0.43 4.93 -18.35
CA SER A 77 -0.04 6.28 -18.68
C SER A 77 -1.14 6.68 -17.72
N VAL A 78 -0.77 7.38 -16.64
CA VAL A 78 -1.75 8.05 -15.78
C VAL A 78 -1.46 9.54 -15.77
N MET A 79 -1.82 10.13 -16.90
CA MET A 79 -2.25 11.51 -16.96
C MET A 79 -3.47 11.66 -16.04
N SER A 80 -3.27 12.10 -14.79
CA SER A 80 -4.39 12.71 -14.05
C SER A 80 -4.20 14.21 -14.10
N SER A 81 -4.92 14.77 -15.06
CA SER A 81 -5.60 16.06 -14.96
C SER A 81 -5.77 16.52 -13.52
N GLU A 82 -4.97 17.50 -13.15
CA GLU A 82 -5.24 18.38 -12.04
C GLU A 82 -6.40 19.29 -12.48
N ALA A 83 -7.63 18.90 -12.14
CA ALA A 83 -8.75 19.81 -12.21
C ALA A 83 -8.73 20.67 -10.93
N PRO A 84 -8.69 22.01 -11.05
CA PRO A 84 -8.90 22.87 -9.90
C PRO A 84 -10.34 22.66 -9.42
N PHE A 85 -10.50 22.25 -8.16
CA PHE A 85 -11.77 22.48 -7.48
C PHE A 85 -11.60 23.73 -6.62
N THR A 86 -12.20 24.81 -7.14
CA THR A 86 -12.29 26.20 -6.65
C THR A 86 -11.18 27.13 -7.13
#